data_AF-A0A9X2A3F7-F1
#
_entry.id   AF-A0A9X2A3F7-F1
#
_cell.length_a   1.000
_cell.length_b   1.000
_cell.length_c   1.000
_cell.angle_alpha   90.00
_cell.angle_beta   90.00
_cell.angle_gamma   90.00
#
_symmetry.space_group_name_H-M   'P 1'
#
loop_
_entity.id
_entity.type
_entity.pdbx_description
1 polymer ?
#
loop_
_entity_poly.entity_id
_entity_poly.type
_entity_poly.pdbx_seq_one_letter_code
_entity_poly.pdbx_strand_id
1 'polypeptide(L)'
;MRTFAKPKVVVSKCMEFAACRYNGDQINEPTVKKLADYVEFIPICPEMEIGLGTPREVVRLVSDGDENKLIQPKTNEDLTLQMTEFANEFLGDIGEVDGFLLKNRSPTCGITDAKVYSGIEKSPVIRNGSGIFATRIEYFFPLKPREDEGRLRNFVLREHFFTHLFTISEFRSVKQMKSKSELILFHAKNKYLFMAYDQVKVKQLGRIVANHDHLSIEQVIENYERALDELFINPAKPTSHMNVCQHVFGYFSKHLTKAEKDHFFQLLDQYQNQKIPLSSVLGILHSWCHRFENEYLLNQTYFEPYPIGLIAISDSGKGRALS
;
A
#
# COMPACT_ATOMS: atom_id res chain seq x y z
N MET A 1 20.52 -7.93 8.31
CA MET A 1 19.08 -7.88 8.01
C MET A 1 18.63 -6.45 8.25
N ARG A 2 17.95 -5.81 7.29
CA ARG A 2 17.52 -4.42 7.41
C ARG A 2 16.51 -4.27 8.56
N THR A 3 16.59 -3.17 9.30
CA THR A 3 15.56 -2.82 10.30
C THR A 3 14.49 -1.99 9.63
N PHE A 4 13.21 -2.29 9.90
CA PHE A 4 12.07 -1.61 9.32
C PHE A 4 11.32 -0.83 10.40
N ALA A 5 10.99 0.43 10.12
CA ALA A 5 10.02 1.17 10.93
C ALA A 5 8.66 0.47 10.82
N LYS A 6 7.98 0.26 11.95
CA LYS A 6 6.65 -0.38 11.96
C LYS A 6 5.60 0.62 11.44
N PRO A 7 4.90 0.30 10.34
CA PRO A 7 3.81 1.12 9.87
C PRO A 7 2.63 1.11 10.84
N LYS A 8 1.89 2.21 10.93
CA LYS A 8 0.61 2.31 11.65
C LYS A 8 -0.54 2.14 10.67
N VAL A 9 -1.30 1.05 10.79
CA VAL A 9 -2.33 0.68 9.81
C VAL A 9 -3.70 0.57 10.47
N VAL A 10 -4.65 1.34 9.96
CA VAL A 10 -6.06 1.16 10.30
C VAL A 10 -6.57 -0.10 9.61
N VAL A 11 -7.13 -1.02 10.38
CA VAL A 11 -7.57 -2.32 9.86
C VAL A 11 -9.02 -2.59 10.25
N SER A 12 -9.82 -3.15 9.34
CA SER A 12 -11.17 -3.59 9.72
C SER A 12 -11.09 -4.69 10.79
N LYS A 13 -11.61 -4.38 11.99
CA LYS A 13 -11.52 -5.21 13.21
C LYS A 13 -12.07 -6.63 13.05
N CYS A 14 -12.97 -6.84 12.09
CA CYS A 14 -13.49 -8.17 11.77
C CYS A 14 -12.44 -9.12 11.20
N MET A 15 -11.30 -8.61 10.72
CA MET A 15 -10.18 -9.39 10.20
C MET A 15 -9.18 -9.62 11.32
N GLU A 16 -9.24 -10.79 11.97
CA GLU A 16 -8.29 -11.24 13.02
C GLU A 16 -8.37 -10.60 14.42
N PHE A 17 -9.17 -9.55 14.64
CA PHE A 17 -9.20 -8.88 15.97
C PHE A 17 -10.47 -9.14 16.79
N ALA A 18 -11.64 -9.20 16.17
CA ALA A 18 -12.88 -9.49 16.89
C ALA A 18 -13.97 -10.09 16.00
N ALA A 19 -14.86 -10.84 16.63
CA ALA A 19 -16.10 -11.35 16.07
C ALA A 19 -17.19 -10.25 15.97
N CYS A 20 -16.92 -9.19 15.18
CA CYS A 20 -17.77 -7.98 15.12
C CYS A 20 -18.57 -7.83 13.80
N ARG A 21 -18.67 -8.89 13.00
CA ARG A 21 -19.55 -8.90 11.83
C ARG A 21 -21.02 -8.92 12.24
N TYR A 22 -21.91 -8.56 11.32
CA TYR A 22 -23.36 -8.58 11.57
C TYR A 22 -23.88 -9.92 12.11
N ASN A 23 -23.24 -11.03 11.71
CA ASN A 23 -23.59 -12.39 12.11
C ASN A 23 -22.81 -12.92 13.33
N GLY A 24 -21.94 -12.11 13.96
CA GLY A 24 -21.11 -12.57 15.08
C GLY A 24 -19.87 -13.37 14.69
N ASP A 25 -19.48 -13.36 13.41
CA ASP A 25 -18.25 -14.05 12.97
C ASP A 25 -17.02 -13.15 12.98
N GLN A 26 -15.86 -13.79 13.15
CA GLN A 26 -14.54 -13.24 12.84
C GLN A 26 -14.03 -13.81 11.52
N ILE A 27 -13.29 -13.00 10.76
CA ILE A 27 -12.65 -13.41 9.51
C ILE A 27 -11.20 -13.81 9.81
N ASN A 28 -10.86 -15.02 9.35
CA ASN A 28 -9.47 -15.45 9.23
C ASN A 28 -8.88 -14.85 7.94
N GLU A 29 -7.97 -13.89 8.07
CA GLU A 29 -7.28 -13.24 6.97
C GLU A 29 -5.75 -13.42 7.06
N PRO A 30 -5.17 -14.34 6.26
CA PRO A 30 -3.74 -14.65 6.30
C PRO A 30 -2.81 -13.45 6.09
N THR A 31 -3.21 -12.45 5.30
CA THR A 31 -2.39 -11.26 5.05
C THR A 31 -2.25 -10.42 6.32
N VAL A 32 -3.33 -10.24 7.06
CA VAL A 32 -3.33 -9.51 8.35
C VAL A 32 -2.46 -10.24 9.37
N LYS A 33 -2.58 -11.57 9.47
CA LYS A 33 -1.72 -12.39 10.35
C LYS A 33 -0.24 -12.22 10.06
N LYS A 34 0.15 -12.28 8.78
CA LYS A 34 1.55 -12.09 8.38
C LYS A 34 2.08 -10.69 8.69
N LEU A 35 1.23 -9.68 8.58
CA LEU A 35 1.60 -8.29 8.87
C LEU A 35 1.74 -7.99 10.37
N ALA A 36 1.14 -8.80 11.26
CA ALA A 36 1.08 -8.52 12.69
C ALA A 36 2.46 -8.31 13.35
N ASP A 37 3.49 -9.03 12.89
CA ASP A 37 4.85 -8.87 13.44
C ASP A 37 5.54 -7.58 12.97
N TYR A 38 5.09 -7.00 11.86
CA TYR A 38 5.75 -5.91 11.15
C TYR A 38 5.00 -4.57 11.21
N VAL A 39 3.74 -4.57 11.65
CA VAL A 39 2.82 -3.43 11.61
C VAL A 39 2.20 -3.21 12.99
N GLU A 40 1.96 -1.95 13.34
CA GLU A 40 1.11 -1.54 14.45
C GLU A 40 -0.32 -1.35 13.94
N PHE A 41 -1.24 -2.21 14.34
CA PHE A 41 -2.62 -2.17 13.89
C PHE A 41 -3.50 -1.29 14.79
N ILE A 42 -4.34 -0.47 14.14
CA ILE A 42 -5.43 0.28 14.77
C ILE A 42 -6.75 -0.37 14.31
N PRO A 43 -7.25 -1.39 15.03
CA PRO A 43 -8.42 -2.14 14.61
C PRO A 43 -9.71 -1.36 14.85
N ILE A 44 -10.51 -1.18 13.79
CA ILE A 44 -11.77 -0.44 13.85
C ILE A 44 -12.95 -1.19 13.23
N CYS A 45 -14.13 -1.13 13.87
CA CYS A 45 -15.40 -1.54 13.26
C CYS A 45 -16.39 -0.38 13.34
N PRO A 46 -16.52 0.43 12.27
CA PRO A 46 -17.39 1.61 12.29
C PRO A 46 -18.83 1.29 12.71
N GLU A 47 -19.35 0.14 12.26
CA GLU A 47 -20.69 -0.34 12.61
C GLU A 47 -20.89 -0.61 14.11
N MET A 48 -19.83 -1.05 14.81
CA MET A 48 -19.88 -1.21 16.27
C MET A 48 -19.79 0.12 16.99
N GLU A 49 -18.94 1.03 16.50
CA GLU A 49 -18.76 2.34 17.14
C GLU A 49 -20.01 3.23 17.02
N ILE A 50 -20.80 3.08 15.96
CA ILE A 50 -22.13 3.70 15.86
C ILE A 50 -23.22 2.94 16.64
N GLY A 51 -22.86 1.98 17.51
CA GLY A 51 -23.78 1.37 18.46
C GLY A 51 -24.66 0.23 17.92
N LEU A 52 -24.44 -0.28 16.71
CA LEU A 52 -25.29 -1.36 16.17
C LEU A 52 -25.10 -2.71 16.88
N GLY A 53 -23.97 -2.90 17.58
CA GLY A 53 -23.68 -4.13 18.31
C GLY A 53 -23.44 -5.35 17.43
N THR A 54 -23.35 -6.53 18.06
CA THR A 54 -23.19 -7.83 17.39
C THR A 54 -23.91 -8.92 18.19
N PRO A 55 -24.78 -9.74 17.57
CA PRO A 55 -25.23 -9.67 16.17
C PRO A 55 -26.10 -8.42 15.92
N ARG A 56 -26.22 -8.04 14.64
CA ARG A 56 -27.03 -6.89 14.20
C ARG A 56 -27.68 -7.14 12.85
N GLU A 57 -28.67 -6.34 12.53
CA GLU A 57 -29.29 -6.36 11.22
C GLU A 57 -28.34 -5.84 10.13
N VAL A 58 -28.50 -6.37 8.93
CA VAL A 58 -27.62 -6.05 7.79
C VAL A 58 -27.85 -4.61 7.35
N VAL A 59 -26.77 -3.87 7.12
CA VAL A 59 -26.82 -2.53 6.52
C VAL A 59 -26.50 -2.60 5.03
N ARG A 60 -27.01 -1.67 4.23
CA ARG A 60 -26.80 -1.60 2.77
C ARG A 60 -26.58 -0.16 2.32
N LEU A 61 -25.85 0.01 1.23
CA LEU A 61 -25.82 1.27 0.51
C LEU A 61 -27.00 1.34 -0.46
N VAL A 62 -27.82 2.37 -0.34
CA VAL A 62 -28.95 2.66 -1.23
C VAL A 62 -28.64 3.96 -1.97
N SER A 63 -28.81 3.97 -3.29
CA SER A 63 -28.60 5.17 -4.10
C SER A 63 -29.63 6.23 -3.76
N ASP A 64 -29.17 7.47 -3.57
CA ASP A 64 -30.00 8.65 -3.38
C ASP A 64 -29.48 9.76 -4.31
N GLY A 65 -29.84 9.66 -5.60
CA GLY A 65 -29.23 10.47 -6.65
C GLY A 65 -27.73 10.19 -6.81
N ASP A 66 -26.93 11.24 -6.63
CA ASP A 66 -25.47 11.21 -6.75
C ASP A 66 -24.77 10.71 -5.47
N GLU A 67 -25.50 10.63 -4.36
CA GLU A 67 -24.99 10.14 -3.07
C GLU A 67 -25.51 8.74 -2.74
N ASN A 68 -24.94 8.12 -1.70
CA ASN A 68 -25.39 6.84 -1.18
C ASN A 68 -25.79 6.99 0.28
N LYS A 69 -26.93 6.41 0.65
CA LYS A 69 -27.38 6.29 2.03
C LYS A 69 -27.04 4.93 2.62
N LEU A 70 -26.63 4.89 3.88
CA LEU A 70 -26.42 3.67 4.65
C LEU A 70 -27.71 3.32 5.39
N ILE A 71 -28.49 2.38 4.85
CA ILE A 71 -29.80 2.02 5.39
C ILE A 71 -29.77 0.62 6.01
N GLN A 72 -30.47 0.44 7.13
CA GLN A 72 -30.79 -0.87 7.68
C GLN A 72 -32.18 -1.32 7.18
N PRO A 73 -32.30 -2.25 6.20
CA PRO A 73 -33.57 -2.48 5.51
C PRO A 73 -34.70 -3.01 6.39
N LYS A 74 -34.38 -3.72 7.47
CA LYS A 74 -35.41 -4.33 8.35
C LYS A 74 -36.10 -3.29 9.24
N THR A 75 -35.35 -2.30 9.72
CA THR A 75 -35.86 -1.22 10.59
C THR A 75 -36.19 0.05 9.81
N ASN A 76 -35.74 0.13 8.56
CA ASN A 76 -35.79 1.31 7.71
C ASN A 76 -35.04 2.53 8.31
N GLU A 77 -34.05 2.26 9.15
CA GLU A 77 -33.22 3.29 9.79
C GLU A 77 -32.14 3.79 8.81
N ASP A 78 -32.02 5.11 8.72
CA ASP A 78 -30.95 5.79 7.97
C ASP A 78 -29.79 6.13 8.90
N LEU A 79 -28.69 5.40 8.74
CA LEU A 79 -27.48 5.48 9.56
C LEU A 79 -26.41 6.38 8.92
N THR A 80 -26.73 7.07 7.82
CA THR A 80 -25.75 7.83 7.02
C THR A 80 -25.10 8.94 7.82
N LEU A 81 -25.91 9.74 8.53
CA LEU A 81 -25.41 10.85 9.34
C LEU A 81 -24.53 10.33 10.47
N GLN A 82 -25.02 9.37 11.24
CA GLN A 82 -24.30 8.78 12.37
C GLN A 82 -22.95 8.16 11.94
N MET A 83 -22.93 7.43 10.82
CA MET A 83 -21.69 6.87 10.25
C MET A 83 -20.73 7.95 9.78
N THR A 84 -21.24 9.02 9.17
CA THR A 84 -20.42 10.13 8.66
C THR A 84 -19.82 10.95 9.79
N GLU A 85 -20.60 11.26 10.83
CA GLU A 85 -20.14 11.96 12.04
C GLU A 85 -19.07 11.15 12.76
N PHE A 86 -19.33 9.86 13.01
CA PHE A 86 -18.34 8.95 13.59
C PHE A 86 -17.05 8.91 12.75
N ALA A 87 -17.17 8.75 11.43
CA ALA A 87 -16.01 8.71 10.55
C ALA A 87 -15.19 10.01 10.60
N ASN A 88 -15.85 11.17 10.68
CA ASN A 88 -15.19 12.47 10.76
C ASN A 88 -14.42 12.66 12.07
N GLU A 89 -15.06 12.32 13.19
CA GLU A 89 -14.44 12.39 14.50
C GLU A 89 -13.25 11.45 14.58
N PHE A 90 -13.46 10.16 14.26
CA PHE A 90 -12.40 9.15 14.31
C PHE A 90 -11.21 9.52 13.42
N LEU A 91 -11.45 9.88 12.15
CA LEU A 91 -10.36 10.18 11.20
C LEU A 91 -9.70 11.54 11.47
N GLY A 92 -10.41 12.48 12.10
CA GLY A 92 -9.85 13.76 12.54
C GLY A 92 -8.88 13.59 13.71
N ASP A 93 -9.17 12.64 14.61
CA ASP A 93 -8.45 12.46 15.87
C ASP A 93 -7.43 11.31 15.88
N ILE A 94 -7.41 10.46 14.84
CA ILE A 94 -6.56 9.26 14.79
C ILE A 94 -5.05 9.54 14.80
N GLY A 95 -4.64 10.76 14.49
CA GLY A 95 -3.23 11.16 14.42
C GLY A 95 -2.48 10.53 13.25
N GLU A 96 -1.23 10.11 13.49
CA GLU A 96 -0.36 9.58 12.45
C GLU A 96 -0.76 8.16 12.00
N VAL A 97 -1.16 8.04 10.73
CA VAL A 97 -1.46 6.77 10.05
C VAL A 97 -0.66 6.64 8.77
N ASP A 98 -0.12 5.45 8.53
CA ASP A 98 0.62 5.13 7.31
C ASP A 98 -0.25 4.43 6.27
N GLY A 99 -1.35 3.76 6.63
CA GLY A 99 -2.23 3.15 5.64
C GLY A 99 -3.49 2.50 6.18
N PHE A 100 -4.29 1.97 5.26
CA PHE A 100 -5.61 1.39 5.55
C PHE A 100 -5.75 0.01 4.91
N LEU A 101 -6.15 -0.98 5.70
CA LEU A 101 -6.47 -2.33 5.24
C LEU A 101 -7.92 -2.67 5.62
N LEU A 102 -8.82 -2.52 4.67
CA LEU A 102 -10.26 -2.55 4.93
C LEU A 102 -10.93 -3.82 4.44
N LYS A 103 -12.11 -4.12 4.99
CA LYS A 103 -12.91 -5.27 4.59
C LYS A 103 -13.57 -5.05 3.22
N ASN A 104 -13.24 -5.89 2.24
CA ASN A 104 -13.82 -5.89 0.89
C ASN A 104 -15.36 -6.02 0.92
N ARG A 105 -16.04 -5.32 0.01
CA ARG A 105 -17.52 -5.31 -0.18
C ARG A 105 -18.36 -4.87 1.02
N SER A 106 -17.74 -4.40 2.10
CA SER A 106 -18.50 -3.86 3.23
C SER A 106 -19.22 -2.55 2.81
N PRO A 107 -20.50 -2.36 3.14
CA PRO A 107 -21.22 -1.11 2.90
C PRO A 107 -20.66 0.07 3.71
N THR A 108 -19.82 -0.19 4.72
CA THR A 108 -19.14 0.85 5.50
C THR A 108 -17.67 0.99 5.11
N CYS A 109 -16.94 -0.13 5.03
CA CYS A 109 -15.49 -0.15 4.87
C CYS A 109 -15.00 -0.50 3.45
N GLY A 110 -15.87 -0.97 2.56
CA GLY A 110 -15.46 -1.42 1.23
C GLY A 110 -14.92 -0.26 0.39
N ILE A 111 -13.75 -0.44 -0.23
CA ILE A 111 -13.08 0.64 -0.95
C ILE A 111 -13.73 0.93 -2.31
N THR A 112 -14.04 -0.11 -3.09
CA THR A 112 -14.63 0.07 -4.45
C THR A 112 -15.77 -0.87 -4.79
N ASP A 113 -15.86 -2.01 -4.09
CA ASP A 113 -16.74 -3.13 -4.46
C ASP A 113 -17.99 -3.26 -3.57
N ALA A 114 -18.34 -2.25 -2.77
CA ALA A 114 -19.56 -2.30 -1.97
C ALA A 114 -20.80 -2.21 -2.89
N LYS A 115 -21.77 -3.09 -2.68
CA LYS A 115 -22.99 -3.13 -3.50
C LYS A 115 -23.89 -1.94 -3.18
N VAL A 116 -24.27 -1.19 -4.20
CA VAL A 116 -25.24 -0.09 -4.12
C VAL A 116 -26.57 -0.53 -4.75
N TYR A 117 -27.64 -0.44 -3.98
CA TYR A 117 -28.98 -0.88 -4.34
C TYR A 117 -29.85 0.29 -4.82
N SER A 118 -30.80 0.06 -5.73
CA SER A 118 -31.73 1.11 -6.20
C SER A 118 -32.79 1.52 -5.17
N GLY A 119 -32.92 0.78 -4.08
CA GLY A 119 -33.97 0.95 -3.09
C GLY A 119 -33.76 0.03 -1.89
N ILE A 120 -34.60 0.21 -0.87
CA ILE A 120 -34.43 -0.40 0.46
C ILE A 120 -34.84 -1.89 0.45
N GLU A 121 -36.01 -2.21 -0.13
CA GLU A 121 -36.55 -3.57 -0.17
C GLU A 121 -36.46 -4.20 -1.57
N LYS A 122 -36.05 -5.49 -1.61
CA LYS A 122 -36.01 -6.36 -2.80
C LYS A 122 -35.52 -5.69 -4.11
N SER A 123 -34.64 -4.71 -3.96
CA SER A 123 -34.15 -3.89 -5.06
C SER A 123 -32.90 -4.51 -5.69
N PRO A 124 -32.72 -4.40 -7.02
CA PRO A 124 -31.50 -4.85 -7.67
C PRO A 124 -30.29 -3.99 -7.25
N VAL A 125 -29.10 -4.58 -7.38
CA VAL A 125 -27.83 -3.85 -7.33
C VAL A 125 -27.69 -3.09 -8.64
N ILE A 126 -27.45 -1.78 -8.57
CA ILE A 126 -27.30 -0.93 -9.76
C ILE A 126 -25.85 -0.59 -10.09
N ARG A 127 -24.98 -0.58 -9.07
CA ARG A 127 -23.54 -0.33 -9.22
C ARG A 127 -22.78 -0.86 -8.00
N ASN A 128 -21.46 -0.90 -8.13
CA ASN A 128 -20.56 -0.95 -6.99
C ASN A 128 -20.14 0.47 -6.61
N GLY A 129 -19.76 0.66 -5.35
CA GLY A 129 -19.23 1.91 -4.85
C GLY A 129 -18.42 1.72 -3.58
N SER A 130 -18.09 2.84 -2.95
CA SER A 130 -17.36 2.89 -1.69
C SER A 130 -18.32 2.94 -0.51
N GLY A 131 -17.95 2.28 0.59
CA GLY A 131 -18.66 2.42 1.85
C GLY A 131 -18.45 3.80 2.46
N ILE A 132 -19.40 4.26 3.28
CA ILE A 132 -19.40 5.62 3.83
C ILE A 132 -18.09 5.94 4.58
N PHE A 133 -17.60 5.02 5.42
CA PHE A 133 -16.35 5.20 6.15
C PHE A 133 -15.13 5.21 5.21
N ALA A 134 -15.11 4.35 4.19
CA ALA A 134 -14.05 4.34 3.18
C ALA A 134 -13.99 5.64 2.36
N THR A 135 -15.15 6.23 2.02
CA THR A 135 -15.23 7.54 1.36
C THR A 135 -14.63 8.64 2.23
N ARG A 136 -14.86 8.60 3.56
CA ARG A 136 -14.25 9.56 4.48
C ARG A 136 -12.75 9.36 4.63
N ILE A 137 -12.25 8.12 4.62
CA ILE A 137 -10.80 7.84 4.56
C ILE A 137 -10.16 8.53 3.35
N GLU A 138 -10.78 8.40 2.16
CA GLU A 138 -10.27 9.03 0.94
C GLU A 138 -10.25 10.57 1.03
N TYR A 139 -11.22 11.16 1.72
CA TYR A 139 -11.26 12.60 1.96
C TYR A 139 -10.15 13.08 2.90
N PHE A 140 -9.93 12.41 4.04
CA PHE A 140 -8.90 12.82 5.02
C PHE A 140 -7.48 12.41 4.62
N PHE A 141 -7.33 11.28 3.93
CA PHE A 141 -6.04 10.67 3.60
C PHE A 141 -5.96 10.29 2.11
N PRO A 142 -6.06 11.26 1.19
CA PRO A 142 -6.24 11.00 -0.25
C PRO A 142 -5.08 10.22 -0.86
N LEU A 143 -3.86 10.40 -0.35
CA LEU A 143 -2.64 9.80 -0.91
C LEU A 143 -2.06 8.65 -0.07
N LYS A 144 -2.66 8.32 1.09
CA LYS A 144 -2.18 7.18 1.89
C LYS A 144 -2.59 5.86 1.24
N PRO A 145 -1.73 4.82 1.30
CA PRO A 145 -2.03 3.51 0.75
C PRO A 145 -3.27 2.94 1.43
N ARG A 146 -4.24 2.54 0.61
CA ARG A 146 -5.49 1.91 1.03
C ARG A 146 -5.77 0.70 0.16
N GLU A 147 -5.95 -0.45 0.78
CA GLU A 147 -6.26 -1.70 0.08
C GLU A 147 -7.24 -2.56 0.87
N ASP A 148 -7.84 -3.55 0.20
CA ASP A 148 -8.70 -4.54 0.83
C ASP A 148 -8.15 -5.96 0.69
N GLU A 149 -8.62 -6.87 1.54
CA GLU A 149 -8.11 -8.25 1.57
C GLU A 149 -8.39 -9.03 0.27
N GLY A 150 -9.38 -8.61 -0.51
CA GLY A 150 -9.66 -9.18 -1.83
C GLY A 150 -8.62 -8.75 -2.86
N ARG A 151 -8.24 -7.47 -2.86
CA ARG A 151 -7.26 -6.88 -3.79
C ARG A 151 -5.83 -7.30 -3.47
N LEU A 152 -5.46 -7.45 -2.19
CA LEU A 152 -4.15 -7.96 -1.76
C LEU A 152 -3.88 -9.44 -2.14
N ARG A 153 -4.86 -10.13 -2.72
CA ARG A 153 -4.64 -11.43 -3.37
C ARG A 153 -3.83 -11.32 -4.65
N ASN A 154 -3.96 -10.20 -5.35
CA ASN A 154 -3.16 -9.91 -6.53
C ASN A 154 -1.73 -9.57 -6.11
N PHE A 155 -0.77 -10.27 -6.71
CA PHE A 155 0.64 -10.14 -6.34
C PHE A 155 1.16 -8.69 -6.51
N VAL A 156 0.87 -8.05 -7.64
CA VAL A 156 1.37 -6.70 -7.96
C VAL A 156 0.81 -5.64 -7.01
N LEU A 157 -0.49 -5.69 -6.72
CA LEU A 157 -1.13 -4.76 -5.76
C LEU A 157 -0.59 -4.96 -4.35
N ARG A 158 -0.35 -6.21 -3.95
CA ARG A 158 0.22 -6.52 -2.62
C ARG A 158 1.64 -6.00 -2.47
N GLU A 159 2.52 -6.25 -3.44
CA GLU A 159 3.90 -5.75 -3.39
C GLU A 159 3.93 -4.21 -3.39
N HIS A 160 3.06 -3.58 -4.20
CA HIS A 160 2.91 -2.14 -4.23
C HIS A 160 2.46 -1.57 -2.89
N PHE A 161 1.40 -2.13 -2.29
CA PHE A 161 0.87 -1.70 -1.00
C PHE A 161 1.92 -1.81 0.11
N PHE A 162 2.63 -2.94 0.21
CA PHE A 162 3.69 -3.10 1.22
C PHE A 162 4.85 -2.15 0.97
N THR A 163 5.32 -2.04 -0.27
CA THR A 163 6.42 -1.11 -0.62
C THR A 163 6.06 0.32 -0.23
N HIS A 164 4.86 0.78 -0.57
CA HIS A 164 4.39 2.12 -0.25
C HIS A 164 4.34 2.29 1.28
N LEU A 165 3.68 1.36 1.98
CA LEU A 165 3.48 1.41 3.43
C LEU A 165 4.80 1.48 4.23
N PHE A 166 5.77 0.61 3.94
CA PHE A 166 7.06 0.62 4.64
C PHE A 166 7.93 1.83 4.27
N THR A 167 7.83 2.32 3.04
CA THR A 167 8.56 3.52 2.61
C THR A 167 8.10 4.77 3.36
N ILE A 168 6.79 5.00 3.46
CA ILE A 168 6.26 6.19 4.14
C ILE A 168 6.39 6.10 5.66
N SER A 169 6.35 4.88 6.24
CA SER A 169 6.62 4.68 7.66
C SER A 169 8.08 5.03 8.03
N GLU A 170 9.02 4.65 7.15
CA GLU A 170 10.42 5.06 7.29
C GLU A 170 10.58 6.58 7.10
N PHE A 171 9.90 7.16 6.11
CA PHE A 171 9.91 8.60 5.88
C PHE A 171 9.32 9.40 7.05
N ARG A 172 8.27 8.89 7.72
CA ARG A 172 7.71 9.49 8.94
C ARG A 172 8.79 9.65 10.01
N SER A 173 9.65 8.65 10.18
CA SER A 173 10.76 8.71 11.14
C SER A 173 11.77 9.82 10.75
N VAL A 174 12.07 9.97 9.45
CA VAL A 174 12.92 11.05 8.92
C VAL A 174 12.29 12.43 9.17
N LYS A 175 10.98 12.56 8.95
CA LYS A 175 10.22 13.78 9.20
C LYS A 175 10.28 14.22 10.66
N GLN A 176 10.19 13.28 11.59
CA GLN A 176 10.28 13.55 13.03
C GLN A 176 11.69 14.01 13.46
N MET A 177 12.75 13.51 12.81
CA MET A 177 14.13 13.92 13.12
C MET A 177 14.46 15.34 12.62
N LYS A 178 13.71 15.89 11.66
CA LYS A 178 13.93 17.22 11.06
C LYS A 178 15.38 17.47 10.64
N SER A 179 16.04 16.46 10.09
CA SER A 179 17.45 16.50 9.73
C SER A 179 17.68 16.42 8.23
N LYS A 180 18.50 17.33 7.71
CA LYS A 180 18.93 17.31 6.30
C LYS A 180 19.75 16.06 5.97
N SER A 181 20.60 15.60 6.89
CA SER A 181 21.42 14.40 6.66
C SER A 181 20.55 13.16 6.51
N GLU A 182 19.53 13.02 7.37
CA GLU A 182 18.60 11.89 7.33
C GLU A 182 17.76 11.87 6.06
N LEU A 183 17.33 13.05 5.59
CA LEU A 183 16.62 13.16 4.31
C LEU A 183 17.51 12.76 3.12
N ILE A 184 18.79 13.18 3.11
CA ILE A 184 19.76 12.80 2.08
C ILE A 184 19.97 11.29 2.07
N LEU A 185 20.19 10.69 3.25
CA LEU A 185 20.37 9.24 3.40
C LEU A 185 19.12 8.48 2.94
N PHE A 186 17.93 8.96 3.33
CA PHE A 186 16.66 8.39 2.90
C PHE A 186 16.48 8.42 1.38
N HIS A 187 16.78 9.55 0.75
CA HIS A 187 16.69 9.66 -0.70
C HIS A 187 17.72 8.76 -1.41
N ALA A 188 18.96 8.75 -0.91
CA ALA A 188 20.05 7.98 -1.51
C ALA A 188 19.77 6.47 -1.49
N LYS A 189 19.29 5.92 -0.38
CA LYS A 189 18.97 4.48 -0.26
C LYS A 189 17.74 4.07 -1.07
N ASN A 190 16.82 4.98 -1.34
CA ASN A 190 15.60 4.70 -2.10
C ASN A 190 15.70 5.06 -3.59
N LYS A 191 16.86 5.54 -4.07
CA LYS A 191 17.02 6.07 -5.44
C LYS A 191 16.51 5.12 -6.52
N TYR A 192 16.92 3.86 -6.51
CA TYR A 192 16.48 2.89 -7.53
C TYR A 192 15.04 2.44 -7.35
N LEU A 193 14.55 2.39 -6.11
CA LEU A 193 13.14 2.13 -5.84
C LEU A 193 12.29 3.24 -6.44
N PHE A 194 12.62 4.51 -6.18
CA PHE A 194 11.88 5.65 -6.71
C PHE A 194 11.98 5.73 -8.24
N MET A 195 13.14 5.41 -8.80
CA MET A 195 13.31 5.34 -10.25
C MET A 195 12.43 4.25 -10.90
N ALA A 196 12.15 3.14 -10.20
CA ALA A 196 11.25 2.10 -10.68
C ALA A 196 9.79 2.58 -10.75
N TYR A 197 9.40 3.49 -9.86
CA TYR A 197 8.08 4.12 -9.86
C TYR A 197 7.98 5.22 -10.92
N ASP A 198 8.85 6.23 -10.86
CA ASP A 198 8.82 7.36 -11.78
C ASP A 198 10.18 8.08 -11.85
N GLN A 199 10.78 8.11 -13.05
CA GLN A 199 12.07 8.75 -13.31
C GLN A 199 12.04 10.28 -13.26
N VAL A 200 10.90 10.89 -13.56
CA VAL A 200 10.70 12.34 -13.47
C VAL A 200 10.59 12.72 -12.00
N LYS A 201 9.78 11.99 -11.22
CA LYS A 201 9.60 12.24 -9.78
C LYS A 201 10.87 12.02 -8.98
N VAL A 202 11.67 10.98 -9.26
CA VAL A 202 12.95 10.80 -8.55
C VAL A 202 13.93 11.97 -8.78
N LYS A 203 13.94 12.56 -10.00
CA LYS A 203 14.73 13.77 -10.29
C LYS A 203 14.18 15.00 -9.55
N GLN A 204 12.85 15.13 -9.47
CA GLN A 204 12.21 16.18 -8.68
C GLN A 204 12.57 16.07 -7.20
N LEU A 205 12.44 14.86 -6.60
CA LEU A 205 12.82 14.57 -5.23
C LEU A 205 14.30 14.92 -4.97
N GLY A 206 15.20 14.57 -5.89
CA GLY A 206 16.61 14.92 -5.78
C GLY A 206 16.89 16.43 -5.78
N ARG A 207 16.14 17.22 -6.57
CA ARG A 207 16.22 18.70 -6.53
C ARG A 207 15.73 19.28 -5.21
N ILE A 208 14.66 18.72 -4.65
CA ILE A 208 14.13 19.13 -3.34
C ILE A 208 15.19 18.87 -2.26
N VAL A 209 15.82 17.70 -2.25
CA VAL A 209 16.90 17.34 -1.32
C VAL A 209 18.12 18.26 -1.44
N ALA A 210 18.47 18.65 -2.67
CA ALA A 210 19.59 19.57 -2.90
C ALA A 210 19.35 20.96 -2.27
N ASN A 211 18.08 21.39 -2.17
CA ASN A 211 17.65 22.63 -1.52
C ASN A 211 18.41 23.87 -2.01
N HIS A 212 18.44 24.09 -3.34
CA HIS A 212 19.11 25.24 -3.95
C HIS A 212 18.48 26.58 -3.57
N ASP A 213 17.19 26.59 -3.23
CA ASP A 213 16.45 27.79 -2.83
C ASP A 213 16.61 28.13 -1.33
N HIS A 214 17.47 27.40 -0.60
CA HIS A 214 17.78 27.63 0.82
C HIS A 214 16.56 27.67 1.75
N LEU A 215 15.54 26.85 1.48
CA LEU A 215 14.35 26.70 2.33
C LEU A 215 14.69 26.12 3.70
N SER A 216 13.81 26.33 4.70
CA SER A 216 13.94 25.66 6.00
C SER A 216 13.81 24.15 5.84
N ILE A 217 14.40 23.37 6.77
CA ILE A 217 14.34 21.91 6.69
C ILE A 217 12.89 21.39 6.76
N GLU A 218 12.02 22.05 7.50
CA GLU A 218 10.58 21.73 7.58
C GLU A 218 9.92 21.90 6.21
N GLN A 219 10.15 23.02 5.53
CA GLN A 219 9.61 23.27 4.19
C GLN A 219 10.14 22.27 3.16
N VAL A 220 11.42 21.90 3.25
CA VAL A 220 12.01 20.87 2.39
C VAL A 220 11.35 19.52 2.62
N ILE A 221 11.16 19.11 3.88
CA ILE A 221 10.51 17.84 4.23
C ILE A 221 9.06 17.83 3.77
N GLU A 222 8.30 18.90 3.96
CA GLU A 222 6.90 19.00 3.48
C GLU A 222 6.81 18.91 1.95
N ASN A 223 7.68 19.62 1.22
CA ASN A 223 7.71 19.54 -0.23
C ASN A 223 8.14 18.15 -0.72
N TYR A 224 9.07 17.51 -0.01
CA TYR A 224 9.51 16.14 -0.30
C TYR A 224 8.38 15.13 -0.04
N GLU A 225 7.65 15.27 1.06
CA GLU A 225 6.50 14.42 1.40
C GLU A 225 5.43 14.44 0.31
N ARG A 226 5.01 15.63 -0.14
CA ARG A 226 4.02 15.76 -1.22
C ARG A 226 4.48 15.07 -2.50
N ALA A 227 5.75 15.25 -2.89
CA ALA A 227 6.31 14.61 -4.08
C ALA A 227 6.50 13.09 -3.90
N LEU A 228 6.73 12.61 -2.68
CA LEU A 228 6.84 11.20 -2.33
C LEU A 228 5.46 10.52 -2.38
N ASP A 229 4.43 11.16 -1.85
CA ASP A 229 3.05 10.67 -1.93
C ASP A 229 2.59 10.53 -3.40
N GLU A 230 2.92 11.52 -4.24
CA GLU A 230 2.62 11.47 -5.68
C GLU A 230 3.37 10.36 -6.44
N LEU A 231 4.54 9.95 -5.95
CA LEU A 231 5.37 8.90 -6.57
C LEU A 231 4.66 7.54 -6.56
N PHE A 232 3.90 7.25 -5.51
CA PHE A 232 3.26 5.96 -5.27
C PHE A 232 1.79 5.90 -5.70
N ILE A 233 1.29 6.87 -6.48
CA ILE A 233 -0.10 6.86 -6.98
C ILE A 233 -0.38 5.59 -7.80
N ASN A 234 0.60 5.11 -8.57
CA ASN A 234 0.46 3.92 -9.41
C ASN A 234 1.55 2.89 -9.10
N PRO A 235 1.26 1.58 -9.27
CA PRO A 235 2.29 0.55 -9.23
C PRO A 235 3.38 0.77 -10.28
N ALA A 236 4.61 0.38 -9.94
CA ALA A 236 5.74 0.41 -10.86
C ALA A 236 5.48 -0.49 -12.09
N LYS A 237 5.86 0.00 -13.27
CA LYS A 237 5.68 -0.74 -14.53
C LYS A 237 6.80 -1.75 -14.74
N PRO A 238 6.55 -2.91 -15.37
CA PRO A 238 7.61 -3.87 -15.70
C PRO A 238 8.77 -3.26 -16.48
N THR A 239 8.48 -2.37 -17.43
CA THR A 239 9.49 -1.65 -18.22
C THR A 239 10.35 -0.72 -17.36
N SER A 240 9.79 -0.11 -16.31
CA SER A 240 10.54 0.71 -15.37
C SER A 240 11.49 -0.14 -14.53
N HIS A 241 11.03 -1.32 -14.05
CA HIS A 241 11.89 -2.28 -13.37
C HIS A 241 13.05 -2.77 -14.25
N MET A 242 12.78 -3.08 -15.52
CA MET A 242 13.84 -3.45 -16.46
C MET A 242 14.90 -2.36 -16.59
N ASN A 243 14.46 -1.10 -16.72
CA ASN A 243 15.34 0.05 -16.80
C ASN A 243 16.23 0.14 -15.55
N VAL A 244 15.64 0.08 -14.36
CA VAL A 244 16.40 0.04 -13.09
C VAL A 244 17.39 -1.12 -13.05
N CYS A 245 16.97 -2.33 -13.43
CA CYS A 245 17.85 -3.49 -13.48
C CYS A 245 19.04 -3.29 -14.43
N GLN A 246 18.84 -2.65 -15.59
CA GLN A 246 19.92 -2.31 -16.51
C GLN A 246 20.89 -1.26 -15.93
N HIS A 247 20.37 -0.27 -15.19
CA HIS A 247 21.21 0.69 -14.48
C HIS A 247 22.08 0.01 -13.41
N VAL A 248 21.51 -0.90 -12.63
CA VAL A 248 22.24 -1.69 -11.64
C VAL A 248 23.27 -2.61 -12.32
N PHE A 249 22.88 -3.31 -13.39
CA PHE A 249 23.80 -4.11 -14.21
C PHE A 249 25.01 -3.30 -14.72
N GLY A 250 24.82 -2.03 -15.04
CA GLY A 250 25.87 -1.12 -15.49
C GLY A 250 27.09 -1.09 -14.55
N TYR A 251 26.89 -1.19 -13.24
CA TYR A 251 27.96 -1.23 -12.22
C TYR A 251 28.89 -2.43 -12.38
N PHE A 252 28.37 -3.55 -12.88
CA PHE A 252 29.09 -4.82 -12.98
C PHE A 252 29.52 -5.14 -14.40
N SER A 253 28.93 -4.48 -15.40
CA SER A 253 29.08 -4.79 -16.83
C SER A 253 30.53 -4.97 -17.32
N LYS A 254 31.52 -4.28 -16.72
CA LYS A 254 32.94 -4.41 -17.09
C LYS A 254 33.63 -5.65 -16.50
N HIS A 255 33.05 -6.24 -15.45
CA HIS A 255 33.60 -7.38 -14.70
C HIS A 255 32.92 -8.71 -15.05
N LEU A 256 31.93 -8.70 -15.93
CA LEU A 256 31.16 -9.88 -16.33
C LEU A 256 31.65 -10.47 -17.66
N THR A 257 31.69 -11.79 -17.73
CA THR A 257 31.91 -12.55 -18.96
C THR A 257 30.76 -12.33 -19.96
N LYS A 258 30.98 -12.66 -21.23
CA LYS A 258 29.91 -12.61 -22.25
C LYS A 258 28.72 -13.51 -21.85
N ALA A 259 28.98 -14.72 -21.36
CA ALA A 259 27.95 -15.66 -20.95
C ALA A 259 27.09 -15.12 -19.79
N GLU A 260 27.69 -14.49 -18.79
CA GLU A 260 26.94 -13.85 -17.68
C GLU A 260 26.04 -12.70 -18.16
N LYS A 261 26.54 -11.88 -19.10
CA LYS A 261 25.75 -10.78 -19.69
C LYS A 261 24.57 -11.32 -20.49
N ASP A 262 24.83 -12.29 -21.36
CA ASP A 262 23.81 -12.92 -22.19
C ASP A 262 22.71 -13.56 -21.33
N HIS A 263 23.09 -14.25 -20.24
CA HIS A 263 22.14 -14.83 -19.29
C HIS A 263 21.26 -13.76 -18.60
N PHE A 264 21.86 -12.65 -18.15
CA PHE A 264 21.10 -11.55 -17.54
C PHE A 264 20.08 -10.92 -18.50
N PHE A 265 20.46 -10.67 -19.76
CA PHE A 265 19.52 -10.13 -20.74
C PHE A 265 18.42 -11.14 -21.12
N GLN A 266 18.71 -12.44 -21.12
CA GLN A 266 17.68 -13.47 -21.27
C GLN A 266 16.67 -13.44 -20.13
N LEU A 267 17.12 -13.26 -18.88
CA LEU A 267 16.20 -13.14 -17.73
C LEU A 267 15.38 -11.86 -17.79
N LEU A 268 15.96 -10.73 -18.23
CA LEU A 268 15.21 -9.50 -18.46
C LEU A 268 14.11 -9.69 -19.51
N ASP A 269 14.40 -10.37 -20.62
CA ASP A 269 13.39 -10.71 -21.64
C ASP A 269 12.31 -11.63 -21.08
N GLN A 270 12.69 -12.66 -20.31
CA GLN A 270 11.71 -13.54 -19.66
C GLN A 270 10.81 -12.78 -18.67
N TYR A 271 11.37 -11.85 -17.90
CA TYR A 271 10.60 -11.00 -16.98
C TYR A 271 9.64 -10.07 -17.75
N GLN A 272 10.11 -9.41 -18.81
CA GLN A 272 9.28 -8.57 -19.66
C GLN A 272 8.08 -9.33 -20.23
N ASN A 273 8.32 -10.59 -20.62
CA ASN A 273 7.30 -11.50 -21.14
C ASN A 273 6.52 -12.25 -20.04
N GLN A 274 6.64 -11.84 -18.78
CA GLN A 274 5.93 -12.41 -17.61
C GLN A 274 6.14 -13.92 -17.44
N LYS A 275 7.29 -14.46 -17.90
CA LYS A 275 7.66 -15.87 -17.75
C LYS A 275 8.28 -16.15 -16.38
N ILE A 276 8.95 -15.16 -15.79
CA ILE A 276 9.58 -15.24 -14.46
C ILE A 276 9.21 -14.00 -13.63
N PRO A 277 9.22 -14.09 -12.29
CA PRO A 277 9.05 -12.92 -11.43
C PRO A 277 10.29 -12.00 -11.44
N LEU A 278 10.11 -10.75 -11.01
CA LEU A 278 11.20 -9.79 -10.86
C LEU A 278 12.30 -10.28 -9.91
N SER A 279 11.92 -11.02 -8.86
CA SER A 279 12.85 -11.57 -7.86
C SER A 279 13.93 -12.47 -8.48
N SER A 280 13.65 -13.15 -9.60
CA SER A 280 14.65 -13.93 -10.33
C SER A 280 15.75 -13.06 -10.92
N VAL A 281 15.41 -11.88 -11.46
CA VAL A 281 16.38 -10.90 -11.97
C VAL A 281 17.14 -10.25 -10.82
N LEU A 282 16.43 -9.86 -9.75
CA LEU A 282 17.04 -9.26 -8.57
C LEU A 282 18.01 -10.20 -7.88
N GLY A 283 17.75 -11.51 -7.86
CA GLY A 283 18.64 -12.50 -7.25
C GLY A 283 20.05 -12.48 -7.86
N ILE A 284 20.17 -12.34 -9.19
CA ILE A 284 21.48 -12.23 -9.85
C ILE A 284 22.13 -10.90 -9.56
N LEU A 285 21.37 -9.79 -9.68
CA LEU A 285 21.91 -8.46 -9.39
C LEU A 285 22.41 -8.37 -7.94
N HIS A 286 21.66 -8.93 -6.99
CA HIS A 286 22.04 -8.96 -5.58
C HIS A 286 23.25 -9.85 -5.33
N SER A 287 23.34 -11.01 -6.00
CA SER A 287 24.55 -11.86 -5.99
C SER A 287 25.79 -11.10 -6.46
N TRP A 288 25.68 -10.30 -7.53
CA TRP A 288 26.77 -9.44 -7.98
C TRP A 288 27.08 -8.29 -7.01
N CYS A 289 26.08 -7.70 -6.35
CA CYS A 289 26.31 -6.72 -5.30
C CYS A 289 27.20 -7.29 -4.19
N HIS A 290 26.95 -8.55 -3.79
CA HIS A 290 27.81 -9.25 -2.82
C HIS A 290 29.19 -9.62 -3.38
N ARG A 291 29.24 -10.24 -4.57
CA ARG A 291 30.51 -10.68 -5.19
C ARG A 291 31.50 -9.54 -5.40
N PHE A 292 31.00 -8.36 -5.77
CA PHE A 292 31.82 -7.18 -6.05
C PHE A 292 31.79 -6.16 -4.91
N GLU A 293 31.29 -6.54 -3.73
CA GLU A 293 31.31 -5.73 -2.50
C GLU A 293 30.77 -4.30 -2.70
N ASN A 294 29.69 -4.16 -3.49
CA ASN A 294 29.13 -2.85 -3.81
C ASN A 294 28.20 -2.38 -2.68
N GLU A 295 28.77 -1.77 -1.64
CA GLU A 295 28.04 -1.29 -0.46
C GLU A 295 26.93 -0.28 -0.82
N TYR A 296 27.15 0.56 -1.83
CA TYR A 296 26.14 1.53 -2.27
C TYR A 296 24.87 0.83 -2.78
N LEU A 297 25.01 -0.24 -3.56
CA LEU A 297 23.87 -1.03 -4.06
C LEU A 297 23.27 -1.95 -2.99
N LEU A 298 24.09 -2.53 -2.11
CA LEU A 298 23.62 -3.33 -0.98
C LEU A 298 22.73 -2.53 -0.01
N ASN A 299 22.95 -1.22 0.08
CA ASN A 299 22.12 -0.32 0.87
C ASN A 299 20.84 0.15 0.16
N GLN A 300 20.59 -0.26 -1.10
CA GLN A 300 19.40 0.16 -1.84
C GLN A 300 18.16 -0.61 -1.41
N THR A 301 17.11 0.12 -1.05
CA THR A 301 15.81 -0.44 -0.67
C THR A 301 15.11 -1.17 -1.82
N TYR A 302 15.56 -0.95 -3.06
CA TYR A 302 15.06 -1.66 -4.24
C TYR A 302 15.18 -3.20 -4.13
N PHE A 303 16.19 -3.71 -3.42
CA PHE A 303 16.37 -5.15 -3.20
C PHE A 303 15.55 -5.71 -2.05
N GLU A 304 15.18 -4.87 -1.08
CA GLU A 304 14.40 -5.25 0.11
C GLU A 304 13.47 -4.09 0.53
N PRO A 305 12.38 -3.81 -0.24
CA PRO A 305 11.52 -2.64 -0.01
C PRO A 305 10.64 -2.79 1.23
N TYR A 306 10.39 -4.03 1.65
CA TYR A 306 9.64 -4.41 2.84
C TYR A 306 10.19 -5.74 3.39
N PRO A 307 9.85 -6.13 4.63
CA PRO A 307 10.39 -7.33 5.27
C PRO A 307 10.19 -8.61 4.45
N ILE A 308 11.26 -9.41 4.31
CA ILE A 308 11.25 -10.66 3.54
C ILE A 308 10.16 -11.67 3.97
N GLY A 309 9.78 -11.66 5.26
CA GLY A 309 8.72 -12.53 5.78
C GLY A 309 7.32 -12.25 5.22
N LEU A 310 7.12 -11.08 4.60
CA LEU A 310 5.87 -10.73 3.93
C LEU A 310 5.81 -11.18 2.47
N ILE A 311 6.92 -11.65 1.90
CA ILE A 311 6.95 -12.14 0.52
C ILE A 311 6.08 -13.39 0.42
N ALA A 312 5.12 -13.34 -0.49
CA ALA A 312 4.29 -14.48 -0.86
C ALA A 312 4.24 -14.57 -2.38
N ILE A 313 4.61 -15.73 -2.91
CA ILE A 313 4.73 -15.96 -4.36
C ILE A 313 3.38 -16.33 -4.99
N SER A 314 2.40 -16.76 -4.20
CA SER A 314 1.08 -17.16 -4.69
C SER A 314 0.22 -15.94 -5.08
N ASP A 315 -0.28 -15.96 -6.32
CA ASP A 315 -1.42 -15.15 -6.77
C ASP A 315 -2.65 -16.06 -6.87
N SER A 316 -3.71 -15.75 -6.12
CA SER A 316 -4.97 -16.51 -6.22
C SER A 316 -5.88 -15.98 -7.33
N GLY A 317 -5.53 -14.84 -7.94
CA GLY A 317 -6.17 -14.29 -9.13
C GLY A 317 -5.41 -14.70 -10.39
N LYS A 318 -5.82 -15.80 -11.02
CA LYS A 318 -5.20 -16.41 -12.22
C LYS A 318 -3.83 -17.05 -11.97
N GLY A 319 -3.88 -18.20 -11.30
CA GLY A 319 -3.12 -19.38 -11.71
C GLY A 319 -1.62 -19.21 -11.89
N ARG A 320 -0.89 -18.91 -10.81
CA ARG A 320 0.41 -19.55 -10.57
C ARG A 320 0.53 -19.82 -9.07
N ALA A 321 0.07 -21.01 -8.67
CA ALA A 321 0.77 -21.69 -7.59
C ALA A 321 2.13 -22.07 -8.16
N LEU A 322 3.20 -21.40 -7.73
CA LEU A 322 4.55 -21.90 -7.96
C LEU A 322 4.72 -23.07 -6.98
N SER A 323 4.34 -24.25 -7.45
CA SER A 323 4.64 -25.55 -6.83
C SER A 323 6.12 -25.88 -6.97
#